data_AF-X1I196-F1
#
_entry.id   AF-X1I196-F1
#
_cell.length_a   1.000
_cell.length_b   1.000
_cell.length_c   1.000
_cell.angle_alpha   90.00
_cell.angle_beta   90.00
_cell.angle_gamma   90.00
#
_symmetry.space_group_name_H-M   'P 1'
#
loop_
_entity.id
_entity.type
_entity.pdbx_description
1 polymer ?
#
loop_
_entity_poly.entity_id
_entity_poly.type
_entity_poly.pdbx_seq_one_letter_code
_entity_poly.pdbx_strand_id
1 'polypeptide(L)'
;MFPPRLIATPASDLAKLAKDMVKLEISNVPVVQSYSDKTVIGLIRQDSILKIVEGMKSKLTVGDIMTKKVATCERDDEISRVWGIMEQTRYSGLPVTRYDKQKHKLEVIGMVTRSDIIRSGEIRLAEESAKGGRPPTKVRSLMRTPAITVSPKMPLAEAIELTLKRNVGRLPVVDEGNLVGIVSRSDIIKVACG
;
A
#
# COMPACT_ATOMS: atom_id res chain seq x y z
N MET A 1 12.40 -7.15 23.89
CA MET A 1 12.65 -6.42 22.63
C MET A 1 12.84 -7.46 21.54
N PHE A 2 12.02 -7.49 20.49
CA PHE A 2 12.19 -8.45 19.40
C PHE A 2 13.25 -7.93 18.42
N PRO A 3 14.27 -8.71 18.06
CA PRO A 3 15.26 -8.27 17.09
C PRO A 3 14.60 -8.02 15.73
N PRO A 4 15.08 -7.03 14.95
CA PRO A 4 14.59 -6.82 13.59
C PRO A 4 14.83 -8.06 12.73
N ARG A 5 13.80 -8.46 11.97
CA ARG A 5 13.86 -9.64 11.08
C ARG A 5 14.82 -9.45 9.90
N LEU A 6 15.14 -8.20 9.57
CA LEU A 6 16.05 -7.81 8.50
C LEU A 6 16.75 -6.51 8.91
N ILE A 7 18.07 -6.47 8.71
CA ILE A 7 18.91 -5.28 8.87
C ILE A 7 19.78 -5.13 7.62
N ALA A 8 20.19 -3.92 7.31
CA ALA A 8 21.14 -3.63 6.24
C ALA A 8 22.36 -2.92 6.81
N THR A 9 23.46 -2.91 6.06
CA THR A 9 24.64 -2.07 6.30
C THR A 9 24.90 -1.20 5.07
N PRO A 10 25.76 -0.16 5.15
CA PRO A 10 26.14 0.62 3.95
C PRO A 10 26.73 -0.22 2.81
N ALA A 11 27.25 -1.42 3.11
CA ALA A 11 27.78 -2.35 2.12
C ALA A 11 26.75 -3.38 1.60
N SER A 12 25.49 -3.32 2.04
CA SER A 12 24.45 -4.24 1.59
C SER A 12 24.08 -4.02 0.12
N ASP A 13 23.94 -5.12 -0.63
CA ASP A 13 23.37 -5.11 -1.98
C ASP A 13 21.88 -4.74 -1.94
N LEU A 14 21.53 -3.63 -2.59
CA LEU A 14 20.15 -3.10 -2.59
C LEU A 14 19.16 -3.98 -3.35
N ALA A 15 19.57 -4.69 -4.41
CA ALA A 15 18.69 -5.57 -5.16
C ALA A 15 18.37 -6.83 -4.36
N LYS A 16 19.37 -7.43 -3.70
CA LYS A 16 19.15 -8.53 -2.77
C LYS A 16 18.28 -8.10 -1.60
N LEU A 17 18.56 -6.92 -1.02
CA LEU A 17 17.76 -6.36 0.06
C LEU A 17 16.30 -6.16 -0.37
N ALA A 18 16.05 -5.65 -1.57
CA ALA A 18 14.72 -5.48 -2.13
C ALA A 18 13.96 -6.81 -2.23
N LYS A 19 14.61 -7.88 -2.70
CA LYS A 19 14.05 -9.24 -2.73
C LYS A 19 13.67 -9.72 -1.33
N ASP A 20 14.57 -9.57 -0.36
CA ASP A 20 14.35 -9.98 1.02
C ASP A 20 13.22 -9.16 1.69
N MET A 21 13.14 -7.86 1.41
CA MET A 21 12.05 -6.99 1.85
C MET A 21 10.69 -7.48 1.35
N VAL A 22 10.57 -7.83 0.06
CA VAL A 22 9.32 -8.37 -0.49
C VAL A 22 9.01 -9.74 0.11
N LYS A 23 9.99 -10.65 0.17
CA LYS A 23 9.82 -12.01 0.70
C LYS A 23 9.40 -12.04 2.17
N LEU A 24 9.97 -11.16 2.97
CA LEU A 24 9.67 -11.06 4.40
C LEU A 24 8.50 -10.11 4.71
N GLU A 25 7.96 -9.45 3.67
CA GLU A 25 6.89 -8.45 3.75
C GLU A 25 7.25 -7.27 4.66
N ILE A 26 8.49 -6.82 4.54
CA ILE A 26 9.06 -5.73 5.32
C ILE A 26 9.13 -4.49 4.42
N SER A 27 8.48 -3.42 4.86
CA SER A 27 8.48 -2.16 4.12
C SER A 27 9.65 -1.24 4.48
N ASN A 28 10.24 -1.41 5.66
CA ASN A 28 11.33 -0.57 6.16
C ASN A 28 12.41 -1.43 6.83
N VAL A 29 13.67 -1.19 6.48
CA VAL A 29 14.83 -1.91 7.01
C VAL A 29 15.78 -0.93 7.69
N PRO A 30 16.08 -1.09 9.00
CA PRO A 30 17.08 -0.26 9.65
C PRO A 30 18.47 -0.55 9.06
N VAL A 31 19.22 0.51 8.81
CA VAL A 31 20.61 0.43 8.39
C VAL A 31 21.48 0.61 9.63
N VAL A 32 22.34 -0.36 9.90
CA VAL A 32 23.30 -0.34 11.01
C VAL A 32 24.73 -0.13 10.49
N GLN A 33 25.61 0.38 11.35
CA GLN A 33 27.02 0.63 11.02
C GLN A 33 27.71 -0.64 10.48
N SER A 34 27.56 -1.77 11.17
CA SER A 34 28.05 -3.09 10.73
C SER A 34 27.27 -4.23 11.41
N TYR A 35 27.54 -5.49 11.07
CA TYR A 35 26.89 -6.62 11.75
C TYR A 35 27.37 -6.82 13.21
N SER A 36 28.60 -6.40 13.51
CA SER A 36 29.17 -6.40 14.86
C SER A 36 28.76 -5.17 15.67
N ASP A 37 28.73 -3.99 15.03
CA ASP A 37 28.25 -2.74 15.60
C ASP A 37 26.84 -2.41 15.07
N LYS A 38 25.83 -2.76 15.87
CA LYS A 38 24.41 -2.62 15.53
C LYS A 38 23.86 -1.20 15.75
N THR A 39 24.72 -0.19 15.88
CA THR A 39 24.30 1.21 15.92
C THR A 39 23.51 1.56 14.66
N VAL A 40 22.26 2.00 14.82
CA VAL A 40 21.39 2.38 13.70
C VAL A 40 21.81 3.74 13.17
N ILE A 41 22.18 3.79 11.90
CA ILE A 41 22.66 4.99 11.19
C ILE A 41 21.70 5.46 10.10
N GLY A 42 20.64 4.69 9.81
CA GLY A 42 19.68 5.07 8.78
C GLY A 42 18.50 4.12 8.66
N LEU A 43 17.67 4.37 7.65
CA LEU A 43 16.49 3.57 7.32
C LEU A 43 16.31 3.49 5.80
N ILE A 44 16.21 2.27 5.28
CA ILE A 44 15.81 2.03 3.90
C ILE A 44 14.33 1.71 3.87
N ARG A 45 13.61 2.31 2.92
CA ARG A 45 12.17 2.07 2.70
C ARG A 45 11.92 1.60 1.28
N GLN A 46 10.77 0.98 1.04
CA GLN A 46 10.37 0.55 -0.32
C GLN A 46 10.33 1.70 -1.33
N ASP A 47 9.97 2.94 -0.95
CA ASP A 47 10.04 4.09 -1.86
C ASP A 47 11.48 4.42 -2.29
N SER A 48 12.47 4.23 -1.41
CA SER A 48 13.88 4.40 -1.76
C SER A 48 14.35 3.32 -2.74
N ILE A 49 13.88 2.08 -2.57
CA ILE A 49 14.15 0.98 -3.52
C ILE A 49 13.51 1.28 -4.88
N LEU A 50 12.28 1.80 -4.89
CA LEU A 50 11.55 2.06 -6.13
C LEU A 50 12.24 3.12 -7.01
N LYS A 51 12.96 4.08 -6.41
CA LYS A 51 13.78 5.06 -7.15
C LYS A 51 14.93 4.42 -7.92
N ILE A 52 15.43 3.26 -7.50
CA ILE A 52 16.53 2.55 -8.18
C ILE A 52 16.04 1.97 -9.52
N VAL A 53 14.77 1.61 -9.60
CA VAL A 53 14.14 1.05 -10.80
C VAL A 53 13.38 2.10 -11.61
N GLU A 54 13.45 3.37 -11.22
CA GLU A 54 12.92 4.49 -11.98
C GLU A 54 13.67 4.61 -13.32
N GLY A 55 12.93 4.82 -14.42
CA GLY A 55 13.50 4.82 -15.77
C GLY A 55 13.88 3.43 -16.31
N MET A 56 13.60 2.34 -15.59
CA MET A 56 13.76 0.99 -16.11
C MET A 56 12.88 0.77 -17.35
N LYS A 57 13.49 0.28 -18.44
CA LYS A 57 12.73 -0.16 -19.62
C LYS A 57 12.12 -1.53 -19.34
N SER A 58 10.79 -1.60 -19.39
CA SER A 58 10.05 -2.85 -19.28
C SER A 58 8.98 -2.91 -20.36
N LYS A 59 8.73 -4.11 -20.90
CA LYS A 59 7.58 -4.38 -21.79
C LYS A 59 6.31 -4.74 -21.01
N LEU A 60 6.40 -4.87 -19.69
CA LEU A 60 5.27 -5.20 -18.84
C LEU A 60 4.32 -4.02 -18.67
N THR A 61 3.06 -4.36 -18.47
CA THR A 61 1.97 -3.46 -18.12
C THR A 61 1.55 -3.67 -16.66
N VAL A 62 0.74 -2.75 -16.14
CA VAL A 62 0.12 -2.92 -14.82
C VAL A 62 -0.72 -4.19 -14.76
N GLY A 63 -1.44 -4.53 -15.83
CA GLY A 63 -2.31 -5.71 -15.91
C GLY A 63 -1.56 -7.03 -15.75
N ASP A 64 -0.29 -7.08 -16.17
CA ASP A 64 0.56 -8.27 -16.06
C ASP A 64 0.94 -8.61 -14.61
N ILE A 65 0.94 -7.60 -13.73
CA ILE A 65 1.45 -7.74 -12.35
C ILE A 65 0.40 -7.48 -11.27
N MET A 66 -0.77 -6.94 -11.64
CA MET A 66 -1.80 -6.56 -10.67
C MET A 66 -2.39 -7.78 -9.94
N THR A 67 -2.78 -7.57 -8.69
CA THR A 67 -3.62 -8.51 -7.96
C THR A 67 -5.07 -8.31 -8.35
N LYS A 68 -5.72 -9.36 -8.87
CA LYS A 68 -7.13 -9.32 -9.33
C LYS A 68 -8.15 -9.42 -8.20
N LYS A 69 -7.84 -10.14 -7.11
CA LYS A 69 -8.73 -10.26 -5.94
C LYS A 69 -8.53 -9.07 -5.01
N VAL A 70 -9.29 -8.01 -5.27
CA VAL A 70 -9.18 -6.76 -4.52
C VAL A 70 -10.15 -6.77 -3.34
N ALA A 71 -9.62 -6.58 -2.13
CA ALA A 71 -10.46 -6.25 -0.99
C ALA A 71 -10.83 -4.76 -1.06
N THR A 72 -12.11 -4.45 -0.88
CA THR A 72 -12.63 -3.07 -0.94
C THR A 72 -13.49 -2.78 0.26
N CYS A 73 -13.83 -1.50 0.44
CA CYS A 73 -14.84 -1.06 1.39
C CYS A 73 -15.76 -0.01 0.75
N GLU A 74 -16.91 0.23 1.35
CA GLU A 74 -17.82 1.30 0.96
C GLU A 74 -17.69 2.50 1.90
N ARG A 75 -18.21 3.64 1.45
CA ARG A 75 -18.06 4.91 2.18
C ARG A 75 -18.76 4.95 3.54
N ASP A 76 -19.80 4.14 3.72
CA ASP A 76 -20.57 4.07 4.96
C ASP A 76 -20.14 2.94 5.88
N ASP A 77 -19.14 2.14 5.48
CA ASP A 77 -18.51 1.15 6.35
C ASP A 77 -17.88 1.78 7.57
N GLU A 78 -17.90 1.04 8.68
CA GLU A 78 -17.20 1.41 9.91
C GLU A 78 -15.69 1.16 9.77
N ILE A 79 -14.90 2.06 10.36
CA ILE A 79 -13.44 1.94 10.39
C ILE A 79 -12.99 0.67 11.12
N SER A 80 -13.73 0.20 12.13
CA SER A 80 -13.48 -1.07 12.84
C SER A 80 -13.49 -2.27 11.90
N ARG A 81 -14.52 -2.39 11.05
CA ARG A 81 -14.63 -3.42 10.01
C ARG A 81 -13.50 -3.32 9.01
N VAL A 82 -13.22 -2.11 8.51
CA VAL A 82 -12.14 -1.86 7.56
C VAL A 82 -10.77 -2.20 8.14
N TRP A 83 -10.54 -1.89 9.42
CA TRP A 83 -9.34 -2.27 10.15
C TRP A 83 -9.20 -3.78 10.25
N GLY A 84 -10.28 -4.50 10.59
CA GLY A 84 -10.30 -5.96 10.59
C GLY A 84 -9.96 -6.55 9.22
N ILE A 85 -10.50 -6.00 8.13
CA ILE A 85 -10.09 -6.38 6.76
C ILE A 85 -8.60 -6.13 6.56
N MET A 86 -8.09 -4.95 6.97
CA MET A 86 -6.67 -4.63 6.85
C MET A 86 -5.77 -5.50 7.74
N GLU A 87 -6.26 -6.12 8.82
CA GLU A 87 -5.48 -7.04 9.65
C GLU A 87 -5.48 -8.47 9.08
N GLN A 88 -6.64 -8.93 8.62
CA GLN A 88 -6.81 -10.24 8.00
C GLN A 88 -6.17 -10.31 6.61
N THR A 89 -6.22 -9.20 5.88
CA THR A 89 -5.48 -9.03 4.64
C THR A 89 -4.13 -8.38 4.96
N ARG A 90 -3.10 -8.61 4.14
CA ARG A 90 -1.80 -7.93 4.33
C ARG A 90 -1.79 -6.53 3.72
N TYR A 91 -2.96 -5.97 3.42
CA TYR A 91 -3.13 -4.70 2.73
C TYR A 91 -3.21 -3.56 3.75
N SER A 92 -2.29 -2.61 3.67
CA SER A 92 -2.34 -1.40 4.51
C SER A 92 -3.20 -0.27 3.93
N GLY A 93 -4.05 -0.58 2.95
CA GLY A 93 -4.98 0.36 2.33
C GLY A 93 -5.92 -0.33 1.35
N LEU A 94 -7.17 0.14 1.31
CA LEU A 94 -8.25 -0.42 0.51
C LEU A 94 -8.84 0.65 -0.43
N PRO A 95 -9.22 0.28 -1.66
CA PRO A 95 -10.09 1.11 -2.48
C PRO A 95 -11.46 1.25 -1.82
N VAL A 96 -11.93 2.50 -1.74
CA VAL A 96 -13.31 2.79 -1.41
C VAL A 96 -14.10 2.74 -2.70
N THR A 97 -15.08 1.87 -2.76
CA THR A 97 -15.87 1.59 -3.96
C THR A 97 -17.35 1.92 -3.78
N ARG A 98 -18.04 2.07 -4.90
CA ARG A 98 -19.49 2.14 -4.97
C ARG A 98 -19.95 1.27 -6.14
N TYR A 99 -20.91 0.41 -5.89
CA TYR A 99 -21.51 -0.38 -6.97
C TYR A 99 -22.59 0.43 -7.70
N ASP A 100 -22.38 0.67 -9.00
CA ASP A 100 -23.37 1.24 -9.90
C ASP A 100 -24.25 0.11 -10.44
N LYS A 101 -25.49 0.05 -9.93
CA LYS A 101 -26.48 -0.96 -10.31
C LYS A 101 -26.91 -0.88 -11.78
N GLN A 102 -26.91 0.32 -12.38
CA GLN A 102 -27.35 0.52 -13.77
C GLN A 102 -26.28 0.04 -14.74
N LYS A 103 -25.02 0.36 -14.45
CA LYS A 103 -23.89 -0.03 -15.31
C LYS A 103 -23.35 -1.42 -14.99
N HIS A 104 -23.75 -2.01 -13.87
CA HIS A 104 -23.18 -3.25 -13.34
C HIS A 104 -21.66 -3.13 -13.11
N LYS A 105 -21.21 -1.99 -12.55
CA LYS A 105 -19.79 -1.66 -12.36
C LYS A 105 -19.47 -1.34 -10.90
N LEU A 106 -18.31 -1.81 -10.45
CA LEU A 106 -17.73 -1.44 -9.18
C LEU A 106 -16.81 -0.22 -9.38
N GLU A 107 -17.33 0.97 -9.13
CA GLU A 107 -16.61 2.23 -9.32
C GLU A 107 -15.68 2.51 -8.13
N VAL A 108 -14.46 2.95 -8.39
CA VAL A 108 -13.54 3.42 -7.35
C VAL A 108 -13.76 4.90 -7.10
N ILE A 109 -14.16 5.26 -5.89
CA ILE A 109 -14.44 6.65 -5.50
C ILE A 109 -13.30 7.26 -4.67
N GLY A 110 -12.54 6.42 -3.95
CA GLY A 110 -11.50 6.89 -3.03
C GLY A 110 -10.56 5.78 -2.57
N MET A 111 -9.68 6.13 -1.64
CA MET A 111 -8.79 5.20 -0.95
C MET A 111 -8.83 5.50 0.56
N VAL A 112 -8.78 4.46 1.38
CA VAL A 112 -8.54 4.58 2.83
C VAL A 112 -7.33 3.74 3.20
N THR A 113 -6.39 4.30 3.96
CA THR A 113 -5.16 3.61 4.37
C THR A 113 -5.05 3.51 5.87
N ARG A 114 -4.24 2.57 6.37
CA ARG A 114 -3.90 2.49 7.79
C ARG A 114 -3.35 3.83 8.31
N SER A 115 -2.59 4.54 7.48
CA SER A 115 -2.04 5.84 7.84
C SER A 115 -3.10 6.93 7.97
N ASP A 116 -4.24 6.83 7.28
CA ASP A 116 -5.37 7.75 7.46
C ASP A 116 -6.09 7.44 8.78
N ILE A 117 -6.31 6.15 9.07
CA ILE A 117 -6.95 5.66 10.32
C ILE A 117 -6.10 5.94 11.57
N ILE A 118 -4.77 5.78 11.49
CA ILE A 118 -3.86 6.09 12.60
C ILE A 118 -3.84 7.60 12.85
N ARG A 119 -3.80 8.42 11.78
CA ARG A 119 -3.73 9.88 11.90
C ARG A 119 -5.01 10.50 12.44
N SER A 120 -6.15 9.87 12.24
CA SER A 120 -7.41 10.35 12.82
C SER A 120 -7.50 10.14 14.32
N GLY A 121 -6.66 9.28 14.91
CA GLY A 121 -6.70 8.95 16.34
C GLY A 121 -7.81 7.97 16.73
N GLU A 122 -8.57 7.46 15.77
CA GLU A 122 -9.74 6.59 16.01
C GLU A 122 -9.36 5.25 16.67
N ILE A 123 -8.16 4.73 16.40
CA ILE A 123 -7.66 3.49 17.03
C ILE A 123 -7.46 3.69 18.54
N ARG A 124 -7.08 4.91 18.97
CA ARG A 124 -6.84 5.22 20.39
C ARG A 124 -8.14 5.34 21.21
N LEU A 125 -9.28 5.54 20.56
CA LEU A 125 -10.57 5.79 21.23
C LEU A 125 -11.46 4.54 21.33
N ALA A 126 -11.15 3.47 20.60
CA ALA A 126 -11.90 2.22 20.65
C ALA A 126 -11.76 1.52 22.01
N GLU A 127 -10.61 1.65 22.68
CA GLU A 127 -10.38 1.08 24.03
C GLU A 127 -11.06 1.92 25.13
N GLU A 128 -11.19 3.24 24.96
CA GLU A 128 -11.80 4.15 25.95
C GLU A 128 -13.33 4.21 25.88
N SER A 129 -13.95 3.66 24.82
CA SER A 129 -15.40 3.72 24.60
C SER A 129 -16.23 2.74 25.43
N ALA A 130 -15.64 2.03 26.40
CA ALA A 130 -16.40 1.25 27.38
C ALA A 130 -17.35 2.11 28.24
N LYS A 131 -17.21 3.45 28.22
CA LYS A 131 -18.07 4.39 28.96
C LYS A 131 -18.50 5.60 28.11
N GLY A 132 -19.13 5.37 26.95
CA GLY A 132 -20.09 6.31 26.37
C GLY A 132 -19.77 6.95 25.01
N GLY A 133 -20.70 6.79 24.07
CA GLY A 133 -21.34 7.94 23.41
C GLY A 133 -20.79 8.49 22.09
N ARG A 134 -19.81 7.89 21.43
CA ARG A 134 -19.42 8.34 20.06
C ARG A 134 -19.92 7.36 19.00
N PRO A 135 -20.67 7.81 17.98
CA PRO A 135 -21.07 6.94 16.89
C PRO A 135 -19.81 6.42 16.16
N PRO A 136 -19.83 5.18 15.65
CA PRO A 136 -18.67 4.59 14.99
C PRO A 136 -18.25 5.44 13.79
N THR A 137 -16.94 5.71 13.68
CA THR A 137 -16.40 6.49 12.58
C THR A 137 -16.51 5.72 11.28
N LYS A 138 -17.02 6.40 10.25
CA LYS A 138 -17.24 5.84 8.92
C LYS A 138 -16.07 6.14 7.99
N VAL A 139 -15.87 5.28 6.99
CA VAL A 139 -14.84 5.43 5.95
C VAL A 139 -14.90 6.79 5.26
N ARG A 140 -16.10 7.30 4.96
CA ARG A 140 -16.28 8.60 4.31
C ARG A 140 -15.62 9.78 5.03
N SER A 141 -15.43 9.68 6.34
CA SER A 141 -14.80 10.73 7.15
C SER A 141 -13.28 10.75 7.02
N LEU A 142 -12.66 9.63 6.61
CA LEU A 142 -11.19 9.46 6.59
C LEU A 142 -10.63 9.17 5.19
N MET A 143 -11.46 8.73 4.25
CA MET A 143 -11.02 8.39 2.91
C MET A 143 -10.48 9.61 2.15
N ARG A 144 -9.52 9.36 1.26
CA ARG A 144 -9.04 10.34 0.29
C ARG A 144 -9.76 10.16 -1.03
N THR A 145 -10.26 11.26 -1.58
CA THR A 145 -10.97 11.32 -2.86
C THR A 145 -10.47 12.50 -3.71
N PRO A 146 -10.40 12.36 -5.05
CA PRO A 146 -10.60 11.12 -5.81
C PRO A 146 -9.41 10.15 -5.62
N ALA A 147 -9.65 8.85 -5.86
CA ALA A 147 -8.56 7.88 -5.94
C ALA A 147 -7.69 8.15 -7.17
N ILE A 148 -6.36 8.00 -7.01
CA ILE A 148 -5.45 7.92 -8.16
C ILE A 148 -5.52 6.48 -8.68
N THR A 149 -6.02 6.30 -9.89
CA THR A 149 -6.22 4.99 -10.53
C THR A 149 -5.37 4.87 -11.79
N VAL A 150 -5.19 3.64 -12.27
CA VAL A 150 -4.44 3.33 -13.49
C VAL A 150 -5.21 2.33 -14.36
N SER A 151 -4.93 2.31 -15.66
CA SER A 151 -5.45 1.29 -16.57
C SER A 151 -4.62 0.01 -16.49
N PRO A 152 -5.18 -1.19 -16.70
CA PRO A 152 -4.39 -2.41 -16.84
C PRO A 152 -3.40 -2.34 -18.01
N LYS A 153 -3.68 -1.53 -19.04
CA LYS A 153 -2.81 -1.35 -20.21
C LYS A 153 -1.68 -0.35 -19.98
N MET A 154 -1.68 0.36 -18.85
CA MET A 154 -0.63 1.35 -18.53
C MET A 154 0.73 0.63 -18.44
N PRO A 155 1.78 1.15 -19.11
CA PRO A 155 3.14 0.62 -18.98
C PRO A 155 3.62 0.65 -17.53
N LEU A 156 4.34 -0.38 -17.10
CA LEU A 156 4.84 -0.48 -15.73
C LEU A 156 5.76 0.69 -15.34
N ALA A 157 6.56 1.18 -16.29
CA ALA A 157 7.44 2.34 -16.07
C ALA A 157 6.64 3.61 -15.70
N GLU A 158 5.55 3.89 -16.41
CA GLU A 158 4.67 5.03 -16.10
C GLU A 158 4.00 4.86 -14.73
N ALA A 159 3.61 3.63 -14.36
CA ALA A 159 3.06 3.35 -13.04
C ALA A 159 4.09 3.56 -11.91
N ILE A 160 5.37 3.23 -12.14
CA ILE A 160 6.48 3.53 -11.21
C ILE A 160 6.60 5.04 -11.01
N GLU A 161 6.70 5.80 -12.10
CA GLU A 161 6.82 7.26 -12.06
C GLU A 161 5.64 7.90 -11.33
N LEU A 162 4.40 7.46 -11.63
CA LEU A 162 3.20 7.95 -10.96
C LEU A 162 3.24 7.65 -9.45
N THR A 163 3.65 6.44 -9.08
CA THR A 163 3.76 5.98 -7.68
C THR A 163 4.74 6.86 -6.89
N LEU A 164 5.90 7.18 -7.48
CA LEU A 164 6.92 8.04 -6.90
C LEU A 164 6.44 9.49 -6.82
N LYS A 165 5.98 10.05 -7.94
CA LYS A 165 5.53 11.45 -8.07
C LYS A 165 4.37 11.79 -7.13
N ARG A 166 3.42 10.87 -6.96
CA ARG A 166 2.25 11.07 -6.09
C ARG A 166 2.47 10.55 -4.67
N ASN A 167 3.62 9.95 -4.40
CA ASN A 167 3.96 9.29 -3.13
C ASN A 167 2.83 8.37 -2.62
N VAL A 168 2.26 7.58 -3.53
CA VAL A 168 1.25 6.58 -3.18
C VAL A 168 1.88 5.21 -3.03
N GLY A 169 1.34 4.39 -2.13
CA GLY A 169 1.82 3.02 -1.93
C GLY A 169 1.13 1.98 -2.82
N ARG A 170 -0.03 2.35 -3.38
CA ARG A 170 -0.97 1.48 -4.08
C ARG A 170 -1.76 2.26 -5.11
N LEU A 171 -2.12 1.60 -6.20
CA LEU A 171 -2.95 2.14 -7.28
C LEU A 171 -4.05 1.12 -7.59
N PRO A 172 -5.34 1.47 -7.39
CA PRO A 172 -6.43 0.68 -7.94
C PRO A 172 -6.34 0.68 -9.47
N VAL A 173 -6.55 -0.49 -10.06
CA VAL A 173 -6.54 -0.70 -11.49
C VAL A 173 -7.99 -0.73 -11.98
N VAL A 174 -8.31 0.20 -12.87
CA VAL A 174 -9.66 0.40 -13.39
C VAL A 174 -9.65 0.20 -14.90
N ASP A 175 -10.59 -0.60 -15.40
CA ASP A 175 -10.82 -0.77 -16.83
C ASP A 175 -12.27 -0.46 -17.16
N GLU A 176 -12.49 0.39 -18.15
CA GLU A 176 -13.82 0.88 -18.54
C GLU A 176 -14.69 1.37 -17.35
N GLY A 177 -14.07 1.96 -16.32
CA GLY A 177 -14.76 2.45 -15.12
C GLY A 177 -15.10 1.40 -14.06
N ASN A 178 -14.66 0.15 -14.25
CA ASN A 178 -14.79 -0.93 -13.27
C ASN A 178 -13.45 -1.25 -12.59
N LEU A 179 -13.46 -1.49 -11.28
CA LEU A 179 -12.29 -2.00 -10.57
C LEU A 179 -11.97 -3.43 -11.02
N VAL A 180 -10.78 -3.64 -11.58
CA VAL A 180 -10.31 -4.94 -12.09
C VAL A 180 -9.07 -5.48 -11.36
N GLY A 181 -8.41 -4.65 -10.56
CA GLY A 181 -7.23 -5.07 -9.82
C GLY A 181 -6.65 -3.98 -8.91
N ILE A 182 -5.54 -4.29 -8.26
CA ILE A 182 -4.73 -3.35 -7.49
C ILE A 182 -3.25 -3.68 -7.69
N VAL A 183 -2.41 -2.64 -7.77
CA VAL A 183 -0.95 -2.79 -7.81
C VAL A 183 -0.32 -1.97 -6.68
N SER A 184 0.68 -2.53 -6.02
CA SER A 184 1.41 -1.92 -4.91
C SER A 184 2.91 -1.78 -5.22
N ARG A 185 3.62 -0.99 -4.41
CA ARG A 185 5.10 -0.91 -4.48
C ARG A 185 5.75 -2.29 -4.37
N SER A 186 5.19 -3.19 -3.57
CA SER A 186 5.75 -4.54 -3.38
C SER A 186 5.59 -5.39 -4.65
N ASP A 187 4.46 -5.28 -5.36
CA ASP A 187 4.24 -5.98 -6.63
C ASP A 187 5.25 -5.50 -7.68
N ILE A 188 5.48 -4.18 -7.74
CA ILE A 188 6.44 -3.57 -8.65
C ILE A 188 7.87 -4.01 -8.33
N ILE A 189 8.30 -3.89 -7.07
CA ILE A 189 9.65 -4.29 -6.63
C ILE A 189 9.88 -5.78 -6.91
N LYS A 190 8.87 -6.62 -6.72
CA LYS A 190 8.95 -8.06 -6.98
C LYS A 190 9.32 -8.39 -8.43
N VAL A 191 8.78 -7.65 -9.40
CA VAL A 191 9.08 -7.88 -10.82
C VAL A 191 10.29 -7.11 -11.31
N ALA A 192 10.57 -5.92 -10.75
CA ALA A 192 11.67 -5.08 -11.19
C ALA A 192 13.02 -5.51 -10.61
N CYS A 193 13.02 -6.07 -9.41
CA CYS A 193 14.22 -6.62 -8.78
C CYS A 193 14.30 -8.14 -8.87
N GLY A 194 13.24 -8.82 -9.36
CA GLY A 194 13.07 -10.28 -9.40
C GLY A 194 14.02 -11.00 -10.34
#